data_AF-A0A6N9UZT9-F1
#
_entry.id   AF-A0A6N9UZT9-F1
#
_cell.length_a   1.000
_cell.length_b   1.000
_cell.length_c   1.000
_cell.angle_alpha   90.00
_cell.angle_beta   90.00
_cell.angle_gamma   90.00
#
_symmetry.space_group_name_H-M   'P 1'
#
loop_
_entity.id
_entity.type
_entity.pdbx_description
1 polymer ?
#
loop_
_entity_poly.entity_id
_entity_poly.type
_entity_poly.pdbx_seq_one_letter_code
_entity_poly.pdbx_strand_id
1 'polypeptide(L)' 'SETHPDLVFGKVDTEAQQELAAAFGIQSIPTLMIVRDRVAVFAQPGALPAEALEDVIGQARALDMQEVH' A
#
# COMPACT_ATOMS: atom_id res chain seq x y z
N SER A 1 12.07 10.80 5.15
CA SER A 1 10.62 11.03 5.24
C SER A 1 10.36 11.64 6.59
N GLU A 2 10.09 12.95 6.64
CA GLU A 2 9.91 13.69 7.90
C GLU A 2 8.44 13.69 8.36
N THR A 3 7.50 13.35 7.46
CA THR A 3 6.05 13.50 7.65
C THR A 3 5.34 12.24 8.20
N HIS A 4 5.93 11.05 8.04
CA HIS A 4 5.38 9.77 8.57
C HIS A 4 6.50 8.87 9.09
N PRO A 5 7.12 9.20 10.23
CA PRO A 5 8.31 8.49 10.72
C PRO A 5 8.03 7.05 11.16
N ASP A 6 6.76 6.70 11.40
CA ASP A 6 6.30 5.38 11.78
C ASP A 6 5.94 4.48 10.59
N LEU A 7 5.92 5.02 9.36
CA LEU A 7 5.64 4.27 8.15
C LEU A 7 6.92 3.85 7.42
N VAL A 8 6.93 2.62 6.94
CA VAL A 8 7.98 2.11 6.06
C VAL A 8 7.51 2.24 4.61
N PHE A 9 8.17 3.10 3.85
CA PHE A 9 7.96 3.22 2.41
C PHE A 9 8.89 2.26 1.67
N GLY A 10 8.31 1.23 1.05
CA GLY A 10 9.02 0.24 0.26
C GLY A 10 8.73 0.39 -1.23
N LYS A 11 9.72 0.06 -2.07
CA LYS A 11 9.51 -0.14 -3.51
C LYS A 11 9.81 -1.59 -3.83
N VAL A 12 8.90 -2.25 -4.54
CA VAL A 12 9.10 -3.61 -5.06
C VAL A 12 9.18 -3.51 -6.58
N ASP A 13 10.22 -4.11 -7.13
CA ASP A 13 10.32 -4.35 -8.58
C ASP A 13 9.57 -5.64 -8.90
N THR A 14 8.39 -5.50 -9.51
CA THR A 14 7.53 -6.61 -9.87
C THR A 14 8.01 -7.39 -11.09
N GLU A 15 8.88 -6.81 -11.92
CA GLU A 15 9.49 -7.51 -13.05
C GLU A 15 10.56 -8.49 -12.53
N ALA A 16 11.31 -8.08 -11.50
CA ALA A 16 12.27 -8.93 -10.81
C ALA A 16 11.63 -9.92 -9.80
N GLN A 17 10.45 -9.59 -9.26
CA GLN A 17 9.75 -10.36 -8.22
C GLN A 17 8.38 -10.84 -8.71
N GLN A 18 8.36 -11.64 -9.78
CA GLN A 18 7.11 -12.04 -10.46
C GLN A 18 6.18 -12.89 -9.58
N GLU A 19 6.73 -13.81 -8.79
CA GLU A 19 5.92 -14.63 -7.88
C GLU A 19 5.23 -13.78 -6.80
N LEU A 20 5.93 -12.78 -6.28
CA LEU A 20 5.38 -11.84 -5.31
C LEU A 20 4.30 -10.96 -5.96
N ALA A 21 4.56 -10.45 -7.17
CA ALA A 21 3.58 -9.69 -7.93
C ALA A 21 2.31 -10.51 -8.19
N ALA A 22 2.44 -11.79 -8.55
CA ALA A 22 1.32 -12.69 -8.74
C ALA A 22 0.55 -12.97 -7.44
N ALA A 23 1.26 -13.22 -6.33
CA ALA A 23 0.65 -13.46 -5.01
C ALA A 23 -0.18 -12.26 -4.52
N PHE A 24 0.24 -11.05 -4.85
CA PHE A 24 -0.47 -9.81 -4.52
C PHE A 24 -1.40 -9.32 -5.63
N GLY A 25 -1.58 -10.10 -6.71
CA GLY A 25 -2.51 -9.77 -7.79
C GLY A 25 -2.15 -8.50 -8.58
N ILE A 26 -0.87 -8.16 -8.68
CA ILE A 26 -0.43 -6.94 -9.38
C ILE A 26 -0.54 -7.16 -10.90
N GLN A 27 -1.49 -6.47 -11.53
CA GLN A 27 -1.75 -6.56 -12.98
C GLN A 27 -1.32 -5.31 -13.77
N SER A 28 -1.04 -4.21 -13.06
CA SER A 28 -0.71 -2.92 -13.65
C SER A 28 0.33 -2.20 -12.80
N ILE A 29 1.25 -1.48 -13.42
CA ILE A 29 2.34 -0.79 -12.75
C ILE A 29 2.31 0.70 -13.14
N PRO A 30 2.46 1.65 -12.20
CA PRO A 30 2.63 1.43 -10.75
C PRO A 30 1.32 1.00 -10.07
N THR A 31 1.41 0.31 -8.93
CA THR A 31 0.29 0.04 -8.01
C THR A 31 0.73 0.45 -6.61
N LEU A 32 -0.08 1.26 -5.93
CA LEU A 32 0.12 1.59 -4.51
C LEU A 32 -0.60 0.55 -3.66
N MET A 33 0.06 0.06 -2.62
CA MET A 33 -0.51 -0.87 -1.66
C MET A 33 -0.13 -0.45 -0.23
N ILE A 34 -1.08 -0.58 0.70
CA ILE A 34 -0.83 -0.40 2.13
C ILE A 34 -1.07 -1.73 2.83
N VAL A 35 -0.05 -2.17 3.57
CA VAL A 35 -0.10 -3.38 4.37
C VAL A 35 -0.05 -3.00 5.85
N ARG A 36 -1.01 -3.48 6.62
CA ARG A 36 -1.09 -3.27 8.08
C ARG A 36 -1.44 -4.60 8.74
N ASP A 37 -0.73 -4.93 9.83
CA ASP A 37 -0.89 -6.21 10.55
C ASP A 37 -0.84 -7.45 9.64
N ARG A 38 0.03 -7.40 8.62
CA ARG A 38 0.21 -8.42 7.56
C ARG A 38 -0.99 -8.61 6.62
N VAL A 39 -1.95 -7.67 6.63
CA VAL A 39 -3.11 -7.63 5.73
C VAL A 39 -2.99 -6.46 4.77
N ALA A 40 -3.27 -6.67 3.48
CA ALA A 40 -3.37 -5.59 2.51
C ALA A 40 -4.71 -4.86 2.71
N VAL A 41 -4.67 -3.64 3.25
CA VAL A 41 -5.86 -2.84 3.58
C VAL A 41 -6.24 -1.85 2.49
N PHE A 42 -5.33 -1.59 1.55
CA PHE A 42 -5.55 -0.74 0.39
C PHE A 42 -4.69 -1.23 -0.76
N ALA A 43 -5.25 -1.27 -1.97
CA ALA A 43 -4.52 -1.53 -3.20
C ALA A 43 -5.18 -0.75 -4.36
N GLN A 44 -4.41 0.13 -5.01
CA GLN A 44 -4.91 0.91 -6.13
C GLN A 44 -3.87 0.96 -7.26
N PRO A 45 -4.25 0.54 -8.48
CA PRO A 45 -3.51 0.83 -9.70
C PRO A 45 -3.31 2.33 -9.95
N GLY A 46 -2.16 2.67 -10.50
CA GLY A 46 -1.81 4.02 -10.92
C GLY A 46 -1.08 4.84 -9.86
N ALA A 47 -0.56 5.98 -10.30
CA ALA A 47 0.08 6.95 -9.41
C ALA A 47 -0.98 7.80 -8.70
N LEU A 48 -0.77 8.05 -7.41
CA LEU A 48 -1.60 8.93 -6.60
C LEU A 48 -0.91 10.29 -6.42
N PRO A 49 -1.64 11.41 -6.53
CA PRO A 49 -1.15 12.71 -6.08
C PRO A 49 -0.79 12.69 -4.59
N ALA A 50 0.10 13.58 -4.16
CA ALA A 50 0.56 13.64 -2.77
C ALA A 50 -0.59 13.86 -1.77
N GLU A 51 -1.55 14.74 -2.08
CA GLU A 51 -2.72 14.99 -1.23
C GLU A 51 -3.58 13.72 -1.05
N ALA A 52 -3.85 13.01 -2.14
CA ALA A 52 -4.59 11.76 -2.09
C ALA A 52 -3.84 10.66 -1.32
N LEU A 53 -2.50 10.65 -1.38
CA LEU A 53 -1.69 9.72 -0.57
C LEU A 53 -1.86 10.00 0.93
N GLU A 54 -1.85 11.27 1.35
CA GLU A 54 -2.07 11.66 2.74
C GLU A 54 -3.46 11.24 3.23
N ASP A 55 -4.49 11.44 2.42
CA ASP A 55 -5.86 11.01 2.73
C ASP A 55 -5.97 9.49 2.91
N VAL A 56 -5.34 8.72 2.01
CA VAL A 56 -5.34 7.26 2.07
C VAL A 56 -4.56 6.77 3.30
N ILE A 57 -3.43 7.41 3.63
CA ILE A 57 -2.70 7.11 4.88
C ILE A 57 -3.59 7.37 6.10
N GLY A 58 -4.31 8.50 6.14
CA GLY A 58 -5.26 8.81 7.20
C GLY A 58 -6.34 7.75 7.36
N GLN A 59 -6.95 7.32 6.25
CA GLN A 59 -7.96 6.26 6.22
C GLN A 59 -7.39 4.92 6.70
N ALA A 60 -6.20 4.53 6.25
CA ALA A 60 -5.56 3.28 6.66
C ALA A 60 -5.23 3.25 8.17
N ARG A 61 -4.92 4.41 8.77
CA ARG A 61 -4.73 4.55 10.22
C ARG A 61 -6.04 4.48 10.99
N ALA A 62 -7.10 5.11 10.47
CA ALA A 62 -8.42 5.14 11.08
C ALA A 62 -9.18 3.82 10.95
N LEU A 63 -8.76 2.94 10.03
CA LEU A 63 -9.36 1.62 9.84
C LEU A 63 -9.29 0.82 11.13
N ASP A 64 -10.45 0.33 11.57
CA ASP A 64 -10.55 -0.60 12.68
C ASP A 64 -10.12 -2.00 12.23
N MET A 65 -8.98 -2.46 12.73
CA MET A 65 -8.43 -3.77 12.36
C MET A 65 -9.15 -4.94 13.05
N GLN A 66 -10.01 -4.68 14.05
CA GLN A 66 -10.86 -5.72 14.64
C GLN A 66 -11.96 -6.15 13.67
N GLU A 67 -12.47 -5.24 12.84
CA GLU A 67 -13.50 -5.51 11.83
C GLU A 67 -12.93 -6.18 10.56
N VAL A 68 -11.60 -6.17 10.40
CA VAL A 68 -10.90 -6.75 9.23
C VAL A 68 -10.57 -8.24 9.45
N HIS A 69 -10.56 -8.71 10.72
CA HIS A 69 -10.16 -10.07 11.09
C HIS A 69 -11.33 -11.01 11.36
#